data_AF-M0NMR5-F1
#
_entry.id   AF-M0NMR5-F1
#
_cell.length_a   1.000
_cell.length_b   1.000
_cell.length_c   1.000
_cell.angle_alpha   90.00
_cell.angle_beta   90.00
_cell.angle_gamma   90.00
#
_symmetry.space_group_name_H-M   'P 1'
#
loop_
_entity.id
_entity.type
_entity.pdbx_description
1 polymer ?
#
loop_
_entity_poly.entity_id
_entity_poly.type
_entity_poly.pdbx_seq_one_letter_code
_entity_poly.pdbx_strand_id
1 'polypeptide(L)'
;MPKATLTRRGRVVGAACVIGGLLSLAAGGRALDAVVLPGVVALVAGYVQLARVADPEVRRVPPPDGFVGERHEVRIELRPATAGAAGTYLGAIVDEVDDGLEGPEAPIRASVGEGPVTYRVRYLRRGRRRLGPARVTATDVFGLFDREVVVDDTDAVTAYPVCHPIPGRFRRELYAADAVGVSRRREEFDRLREYARGDALRDVHWPTTAKRDEIVVKEFAAETRRGRVSIAGETAREREGADALASAAASLALALLDDGVPVDLTLPAGSVSVRPGPQGRRAVLELAAVTGPGAVAVDDADVEVIADGDGARYRTGGRTVAVDDLRASAGDGGSGAERSPETPSPPPSEPEVNGR
;
A
#
# COMPACT_ATOMS: atom_id res chain seq x y z
N MET A 1 -9.14 -23.46 -25.85
CA MET A 1 -9.63 -22.29 -26.63
C MET A 1 -10.98 -21.88 -26.08
N PRO A 2 -11.10 -20.68 -25.51
CA PRO A 2 -12.39 -20.15 -25.05
C PRO A 2 -13.35 -20.05 -26.24
N LYS A 3 -14.57 -20.56 -26.07
CA LYS A 3 -15.59 -20.60 -27.13
C LYS A 3 -16.52 -19.40 -27.00
N ALA A 4 -16.96 -18.85 -28.14
CA ALA A 4 -18.03 -17.85 -28.14
C ALA A 4 -19.32 -18.45 -27.56
N THR A 5 -19.99 -17.70 -26.71
CA THR A 5 -21.24 -18.08 -26.04
C THR A 5 -22.36 -17.11 -26.42
N LEU A 6 -23.59 -17.60 -26.55
CA LEU A 6 -24.73 -16.76 -26.91
C LEU A 6 -25.17 -15.89 -25.73
N THR A 7 -25.25 -14.58 -25.97
CA THR A 7 -25.85 -13.62 -25.06
C THR A 7 -27.36 -13.85 -24.96
N ARG A 8 -28.03 -13.16 -24.01
CA ARG A 8 -29.50 -13.18 -23.93
C ARG A 8 -30.15 -12.72 -25.25
N ARG A 9 -29.57 -11.73 -25.93
CA ARG A 9 -30.06 -11.24 -27.24
C ARG A 9 -29.82 -12.27 -28.33
N GLY A 10 -28.63 -12.89 -28.36
CA GLY A 10 -28.30 -13.97 -29.29
C GLY A 10 -29.28 -15.13 -29.21
N ARG A 11 -29.66 -15.54 -27.99
CA ARG A 11 -30.65 -16.61 -27.79
C ARG A 11 -32.03 -16.24 -28.32
N VAL A 12 -32.48 -15.01 -28.09
CA VAL A 12 -33.78 -14.52 -28.59
C VAL A 12 -33.79 -14.45 -30.12
N VAL A 13 -32.74 -13.89 -30.72
CA VAL A 13 -32.60 -13.82 -32.19
C VAL A 13 -32.51 -15.22 -32.78
N GLY A 14 -31.73 -16.11 -32.19
CA GLY A 14 -31.64 -17.52 -32.59
C GLY A 14 -32.99 -18.22 -32.54
N ALA A 15 -33.73 -18.09 -31.44
CA ALA A 15 -35.07 -18.67 -31.30
C ALA A 15 -36.05 -18.08 -32.33
N ALA A 16 -36.03 -16.78 -32.56
CA ALA A 16 -36.86 -16.11 -33.57
C ALA A 16 -36.54 -16.62 -34.99
N CYS A 17 -35.27 -16.81 -35.32
CA CYS A 17 -34.85 -17.36 -36.61
C CYS A 17 -35.31 -18.81 -36.79
N VAL A 18 -35.22 -19.64 -35.74
CA VAL A 18 -35.67 -21.04 -35.77
C VAL A 18 -37.19 -21.11 -35.93
N ILE A 19 -37.95 -20.37 -35.12
CA ILE A 19 -39.42 -20.35 -35.17
C ILE A 19 -39.89 -19.79 -36.52
N GLY A 20 -39.34 -18.67 -36.97
CA GLY A 20 -39.68 -18.06 -38.26
C GLY A 20 -39.37 -18.98 -39.43
N GLY A 21 -38.23 -19.69 -39.40
CA GLY A 21 -37.86 -20.67 -40.42
C GLY A 21 -38.81 -21.87 -40.48
N LEU A 22 -39.19 -22.42 -39.32
CA LEU A 22 -40.16 -23.52 -39.23
C LEU A 22 -41.55 -23.10 -39.74
N LEU A 23 -42.01 -21.89 -39.40
CA LEU A 23 -43.27 -21.35 -39.88
C LEU A 23 -43.24 -21.06 -41.40
N SER A 24 -42.13 -20.55 -41.93
CA SER A 24 -41.94 -20.34 -43.37
C SER A 24 -42.05 -21.68 -44.13
N LEU A 25 -41.41 -22.73 -43.62
CA LEU A 25 -41.47 -24.08 -44.18
C LEU A 25 -42.87 -24.70 -44.10
N ALA A 26 -43.57 -24.55 -42.98
CA ALA A 26 -44.88 -25.16 -42.77
C ALA A 26 -46.01 -24.42 -43.52
N ALA A 27 -45.94 -23.09 -43.60
CA ALA A 27 -46.98 -22.26 -44.20
C ALA A 27 -46.71 -21.87 -45.67
N GLY A 28 -45.52 -22.18 -46.21
CA GLY A 28 -45.12 -21.84 -47.58
C GLY A 28 -44.95 -20.34 -47.85
N GLY A 29 -44.96 -19.53 -46.79
CA GLY A 29 -44.94 -18.06 -46.87
C GLY A 29 -43.53 -17.49 -46.86
N ARG A 30 -43.01 -17.10 -48.03
CA ARG A 30 -41.69 -16.44 -48.17
C ARG A 30 -41.55 -15.09 -47.46
N ALA A 31 -42.65 -14.51 -46.97
CA ALA A 31 -42.63 -13.22 -46.28
C ALA A 31 -41.78 -13.26 -44.98
N LEU A 32 -41.69 -14.42 -44.32
CA LEU A 32 -40.90 -14.59 -43.10
C LEU A 32 -39.39 -14.62 -43.38
N ASP A 33 -38.97 -14.94 -44.60
CA ASP A 33 -37.55 -14.99 -44.99
C ASP A 33 -36.89 -13.60 -44.90
N ALA A 34 -37.68 -12.52 -45.03
CA ALA A 34 -37.20 -11.14 -44.87
C ALA A 34 -36.66 -10.83 -43.46
N VAL A 35 -37.05 -11.61 -42.44
CA VAL A 35 -36.57 -11.46 -41.06
C VAL A 35 -35.58 -12.57 -40.71
N VAL A 36 -35.82 -13.79 -41.17
CA VAL A 36 -34.97 -14.96 -40.89
C VAL A 36 -33.60 -14.81 -41.54
N LEU A 37 -33.51 -14.40 -42.81
CA LEU A 37 -32.23 -14.30 -43.51
C LEU A 37 -31.30 -13.26 -42.86
N PRO A 38 -31.72 -12.01 -42.56
CA PRO A 38 -30.86 -11.07 -41.85
C PRO A 38 -30.45 -11.55 -40.46
N GLY A 39 -31.35 -12.21 -39.73
CA GLY A 39 -31.03 -12.76 -38.40
C GLY A 39 -30.00 -13.87 -38.46
N VAL A 40 -30.11 -14.80 -39.41
CA VAL A 40 -29.11 -15.84 -39.65
C VAL A 40 -27.78 -15.24 -40.09
N VAL A 41 -27.80 -14.27 -41.00
CA VAL A 41 -26.59 -13.55 -41.42
C VAL A 41 -25.92 -12.86 -40.24
N ALA A 42 -26.67 -12.18 -39.37
CA ALA A 42 -26.14 -11.53 -38.17
C ALA A 42 -25.53 -12.55 -37.19
N LEU A 43 -26.17 -13.71 -36.99
CA LEU A 43 -25.64 -14.78 -36.14
C LEU A 43 -24.33 -15.36 -36.70
N VAL A 44 -24.28 -15.65 -38.01
CA VAL A 44 -23.07 -16.18 -38.66
C VAL A 44 -21.96 -15.12 -38.64
N ALA A 45 -22.27 -13.87 -38.98
CA ALA A 45 -21.31 -12.77 -38.97
C ALA A 45 -20.74 -12.53 -37.57
N GLY A 46 -21.59 -12.48 -36.54
CA GLY A 46 -21.16 -12.30 -35.14
C GLY A 46 -20.27 -13.44 -34.64
N TYR A 47 -20.65 -14.70 -34.94
CA TYR A 47 -19.80 -15.86 -34.58
C TYR A 47 -18.44 -15.83 -35.29
N VAL A 48 -18.43 -15.58 -36.60
CA VAL A 48 -17.18 -15.51 -37.38
C VAL A 48 -16.30 -14.34 -36.92
N GLN A 49 -16.90 -13.21 -36.56
CA GLN A 49 -16.18 -12.07 -35.98
C GLN A 49 -15.45 -12.49 -34.69
N LEU A 50 -16.15 -13.09 -33.72
CA LEU A 50 -15.55 -13.51 -32.44
C LEU A 50 -14.58 -14.67 -32.56
N ALA A 51 -14.79 -15.57 -33.52
CA ALA A 51 -13.88 -16.67 -33.79
C ALA A 51 -12.52 -16.17 -34.34
N ARG A 52 -12.50 -15.00 -34.98
CA ARG A 52 -11.27 -14.37 -35.50
C ARG A 52 -10.55 -13.48 -34.50
N VAL A 53 -11.18 -13.17 -33.35
CA VAL A 53 -10.54 -12.38 -32.29
C VAL A 53 -9.35 -13.15 -31.72
N ALA A 54 -8.19 -12.51 -31.67
CA ALA A 54 -6.99 -13.06 -31.03
C ALA A 54 -7.13 -13.02 -29.50
N ASP A 55 -6.52 -13.99 -28.82
CA ASP A 55 -6.46 -13.97 -27.36
C ASP A 55 -5.64 -12.74 -26.90
N PRO A 56 -6.13 -11.98 -25.90
CA PRO A 56 -5.42 -10.83 -25.35
C PRO A 56 -4.29 -11.28 -24.43
N GLU A 57 -3.15 -10.60 -24.52
CA GLU A 57 -2.11 -10.57 -23.52
C GLU A 57 -2.32 -9.32 -22.67
N VAL A 58 -2.45 -9.53 -21.36
CA VAL A 58 -2.64 -8.47 -20.36
C VAL A 58 -1.33 -8.30 -19.64
N ARG A 59 -0.72 -7.12 -19.76
CA ARG A 59 0.47 -6.76 -18.97
C ARG A 59 0.14 -5.54 -18.12
N ARG A 60 0.22 -5.69 -16.81
CA ARG A 60 -0.04 -4.59 -15.89
C ARG A 60 1.26 -3.88 -15.54
N VAL A 61 1.14 -2.59 -15.27
CA VAL A 61 2.14 -1.82 -14.53
C VAL A 61 1.57 -1.66 -13.13
N PRO A 62 2.11 -2.36 -12.12
CA PRO A 62 1.54 -2.32 -10.78
C PRO A 62 1.63 -0.89 -10.21
N PRO A 63 0.64 -0.47 -9.42
CA PRO A 63 0.71 0.79 -8.69
C PRO A 63 1.85 0.74 -7.67
N PRO A 64 2.38 1.89 -7.23
CA PRO A 64 3.38 1.91 -6.18
C PRO A 64 2.80 1.38 -4.85
N ASP A 65 3.69 0.89 -3.99
CA ASP A 65 3.34 0.68 -2.59
C ASP A 65 2.88 2.02 -1.96
N GLY A 66 1.90 1.98 -1.06
CA GLY A 66 1.22 3.19 -0.61
C GLY A 66 0.43 2.96 0.68
N PHE A 67 -0.13 4.02 1.24
CA PHE A 67 -0.83 3.97 2.52
C PHE A 67 -2.31 3.62 2.36
N VAL A 68 -2.89 2.94 3.36
CA VAL A 68 -4.33 2.74 3.45
C VAL A 68 -5.05 4.10 3.36
N GLY A 69 -6.09 4.16 2.53
CA GLY A 69 -6.85 5.38 2.22
C GLY A 69 -6.44 6.05 0.91
N GLU A 70 -5.22 5.82 0.43
CA GLU A 70 -4.72 6.41 -0.83
C GLU A 70 -5.36 5.76 -2.06
N ARG A 71 -5.37 6.52 -3.16
CA ARG A 71 -5.82 6.07 -4.48
C ARG A 71 -4.64 6.14 -5.44
N HIS A 72 -4.38 5.02 -6.11
CA HIS A 72 -3.31 4.88 -7.09
C HIS A 72 -3.87 4.50 -8.46
N GLU A 73 -3.18 4.91 -9.52
CA GLU A 73 -3.54 4.57 -10.88
C GLU A 73 -2.86 3.27 -11.29
N VAL A 74 -3.63 2.34 -11.83
CA VAL A 74 -3.16 1.09 -12.42
C VAL A 74 -3.29 1.21 -13.93
N ARG A 75 -2.23 0.82 -14.64
CA ARG A 75 -2.19 0.83 -16.11
C ARG A 75 -2.08 -0.58 -16.63
N ILE A 76 -3.03 -0.97 -17.48
CA ILE A 76 -3.06 -2.25 -18.17
C ILE A 76 -2.69 -2.03 -19.64
N GLU A 77 -1.64 -2.68 -20.10
CA GLU A 77 -1.31 -2.78 -21.52
C GLU A 77 -1.99 -4.02 -22.11
N LEU A 78 -2.84 -3.81 -23.10
CA LEU A 78 -3.58 -4.86 -23.79
C LEU A 78 -2.96 -5.07 -25.17
N ARG A 79 -2.24 -6.18 -25.34
CA ARG A 79 -1.65 -6.56 -26.63
C ARG A 79 -2.34 -7.80 -27.18
N PRO A 80 -2.50 -7.94 -28.50
CA PRO A 80 -2.88 -9.23 -29.07
C PRO A 80 -1.72 -10.22 -28.87
N ALA A 81 -2.01 -11.42 -28.38
CA ALA A 81 -0.98 -12.44 -28.12
C ALA A 81 -0.26 -12.91 -29.40
N THR A 82 -0.81 -12.65 -30.58
CA THR A 82 -0.20 -12.96 -31.88
C THR A 82 0.11 -11.68 -32.64
N ALA A 83 1.39 -11.41 -32.87
CA ALA A 83 1.84 -10.28 -33.69
C ALA A 83 1.30 -10.38 -35.12
N GLY A 84 0.65 -9.34 -35.62
CA GLY A 84 0.05 -9.32 -36.96
C GLY A 84 -1.36 -9.92 -37.06
N ALA A 85 -1.93 -10.41 -35.96
CA ALA A 85 -3.37 -10.67 -35.91
C ALA A 85 -4.12 -9.35 -36.08
N ALA A 86 -4.77 -9.18 -37.22
CA ALA A 86 -5.61 -8.03 -37.49
C ALA A 86 -6.84 -8.07 -36.58
N GLY A 87 -7.03 -6.99 -35.80
CA GLY A 87 -8.31 -6.73 -35.16
C GLY A 87 -8.16 -6.09 -33.80
N THR A 88 -8.12 -4.76 -33.79
CA THR A 88 -8.65 -4.03 -32.64
C THR A 88 -10.09 -4.47 -32.43
N TYR A 89 -10.45 -4.82 -31.20
CA TYR A 89 -11.84 -5.07 -30.84
C TYR A 89 -12.15 -4.37 -29.52
N LEU A 90 -13.41 -4.02 -29.33
CA LEU A 90 -13.88 -3.50 -28.04
C LEU A 90 -14.04 -4.68 -27.07
N GLY A 91 -13.28 -4.62 -25.99
CA GLY A 91 -13.35 -5.55 -24.87
C GLY A 91 -13.89 -4.86 -23.63
N ALA A 92 -14.67 -5.60 -22.84
CA ALA A 92 -14.95 -5.26 -21.45
C ALA A 92 -13.91 -5.96 -20.56
N ILE A 93 -13.16 -5.18 -19.79
CA ILE A 93 -12.09 -5.67 -18.93
C ILE A 93 -12.54 -5.58 -17.48
N VAL A 94 -12.42 -6.69 -16.76
CA VAL A 94 -12.58 -6.77 -15.32
C VAL A 94 -11.26 -7.24 -14.76
N ASP A 95 -10.55 -6.37 -14.06
CA ASP A 95 -9.35 -6.74 -13.32
C ASP A 95 -9.73 -7.03 -11.88
N GLU A 96 -9.56 -8.28 -11.45
CA GLU A 96 -9.95 -8.67 -10.10
C GLU A 96 -9.02 -8.03 -9.06
N VAL A 97 -9.59 -7.66 -7.93
CA VAL A 97 -8.85 -7.11 -6.80
C VAL A 97 -9.24 -7.87 -5.54
N ASP A 98 -8.31 -8.00 -4.60
CA ASP A 98 -8.62 -8.64 -3.32
C ASP A 98 -9.50 -7.77 -2.40
N ASP A 99 -9.91 -8.33 -1.27
CA ASP A 99 -10.82 -7.70 -0.29
C ASP A 99 -10.23 -6.49 0.45
N GLY A 100 -8.94 -6.21 0.28
CA GLY A 100 -8.25 -5.04 0.81
C GLY A 100 -8.05 -3.93 -0.20
N LEU A 101 -8.56 -4.08 -1.42
CA LEU A 101 -8.50 -3.11 -2.49
C LEU A 101 -9.91 -2.76 -2.98
N GLU A 102 -10.12 -1.49 -3.32
CA GLU A 102 -11.33 -1.02 -3.99
C GLU A 102 -11.01 -0.80 -5.47
N GLY A 103 -11.52 -1.66 -6.33
CA GLY A 103 -11.35 -1.57 -7.79
C GLY A 103 -12.52 -0.85 -8.49
N PRO A 104 -12.58 -0.88 -9.82
CA PRO A 104 -13.69 -0.31 -10.58
C PRO A 104 -14.98 -1.13 -10.36
N GLU A 105 -16.10 -0.44 -10.12
CA GLU A 105 -17.41 -1.08 -9.92
C GLU A 105 -18.01 -1.69 -11.19
N ALA A 106 -17.56 -1.24 -12.36
CA ALA A 106 -18.05 -1.67 -13.66
C ALA A 106 -16.90 -2.06 -14.58
N PRO A 107 -17.13 -3.00 -15.53
CA PRO A 107 -16.13 -3.37 -16.51
C PRO A 107 -15.64 -2.16 -17.31
N ILE A 108 -14.32 -2.06 -17.45
CA ILE A 108 -13.68 -1.00 -18.21
C ILE A 108 -13.81 -1.36 -19.70
N ARG A 109 -14.44 -0.50 -20.49
CA ARG A 109 -14.57 -0.72 -21.94
C ARG A 109 -13.39 -0.07 -22.65
N ALA A 110 -12.64 -0.86 -23.41
CA ALA A 110 -11.52 -0.35 -24.17
C ALA A 110 -11.26 -1.15 -25.45
N SER A 111 -10.58 -0.49 -26.39
CA SER A 111 -10.04 -1.11 -27.59
C SER A 111 -8.80 -1.95 -27.24
N VAL A 112 -8.86 -3.26 -27.42
CA VAL A 112 -7.70 -4.14 -27.28
C VAL A 112 -6.76 -3.90 -28.47
N GLY A 113 -5.50 -3.56 -28.21
CA GLY A 113 -4.47 -3.34 -29.24
C GLY A 113 -4.22 -1.89 -29.67
N GLU A 114 -5.04 -0.92 -29.23
CA GLU A 114 -4.87 0.51 -29.57
C GLU A 114 -4.15 1.34 -28.49
N GLY A 115 -4.06 0.83 -27.26
CA GLY A 115 -3.44 1.59 -26.20
C GLY A 115 -3.61 0.99 -24.81
N PRO A 116 -2.97 1.63 -23.82
CA PRO A 116 -3.13 1.29 -22.43
C PRO A 116 -4.54 1.65 -21.93
N VAL A 117 -5.01 0.90 -20.94
CA VAL A 117 -6.22 1.19 -20.18
C VAL A 117 -5.80 1.56 -18.77
N THR A 118 -6.39 2.61 -18.21
CA THR A 118 -6.08 3.01 -16.85
C THR A 118 -7.33 3.00 -15.98
N TYR A 119 -7.15 2.61 -14.72
CA TYR A 119 -8.18 2.68 -13.71
C TYR A 119 -7.55 3.02 -12.36
N ARG A 120 -8.39 3.37 -11.38
CA ARG A 120 -7.93 3.71 -10.03
C ARG A 120 -8.26 2.59 -9.08
N VAL A 121 -7.33 2.30 -8.18
CA VAL A 121 -7.52 1.40 -7.05
C VAL A 121 -7.35 2.20 -5.75
N ARG A 122 -8.18 1.93 -4.76
CA ARG A 122 -8.01 2.48 -3.40
C ARG A 122 -7.53 1.40 -2.45
N TYR A 123 -6.59 1.73 -1.58
CA TYR A 123 -6.13 0.78 -0.55
C TYR A 123 -7.05 0.86 0.66
N LEU A 124 -7.76 -0.23 0.95
CA LEU A 124 -8.73 -0.30 2.05
C LEU A 124 -8.14 -0.93 3.30
N ARG A 125 -7.29 -1.95 3.13
CA ARG A 125 -6.70 -2.71 4.23
C ARG A 125 -5.20 -2.87 4.04
N ARG A 126 -4.42 -2.74 5.10
CA ARG A 126 -2.95 -2.89 5.07
C ARG A 126 -2.53 -4.34 4.78
N GLY A 127 -1.31 -4.53 4.32
CA GLY A 127 -0.72 -5.83 3.98
C GLY A 127 -0.40 -5.99 2.51
N ARG A 128 0.05 -7.19 2.14
CA ARG A 128 0.28 -7.54 0.73
C ARG A 128 -1.06 -7.75 0.05
N ARG A 129 -1.26 -7.05 -1.06
CA ARG A 129 -2.49 -7.01 -1.84
C ARG A 129 -2.25 -7.50 -3.26
N ARG A 130 -3.27 -8.11 -3.85
CA ARG A 130 -3.21 -8.72 -5.18
C ARG A 130 -4.12 -8.01 -6.18
N LEU A 131 -3.57 -7.80 -7.37
CA LEU A 131 -4.27 -7.35 -8.57
C LEU A 131 -4.27 -8.48 -9.60
N GLY A 132 -5.39 -8.68 -10.26
CA GLY A 132 -5.64 -9.81 -11.15
C GLY A 132 -6.23 -11.04 -10.44
N PRO A 133 -6.65 -12.04 -11.22
CA PRO A 133 -6.52 -12.16 -12.67
C PRO A 133 -7.45 -11.21 -13.46
N ALA A 134 -7.17 -11.02 -14.75
CA ALA A 134 -7.98 -10.14 -15.61
C ALA A 134 -8.92 -10.98 -16.47
N ARG A 135 -10.19 -10.60 -16.52
CA ARG A 135 -11.17 -11.13 -17.48
C ARG A 135 -11.37 -10.13 -18.59
N VAL A 136 -11.20 -10.57 -19.83
CA VAL A 136 -11.44 -9.77 -21.02
C VAL A 136 -12.57 -10.40 -21.82
N THR A 137 -13.67 -9.67 -21.96
CA THR A 137 -14.87 -10.14 -22.68
C THR A 137 -15.00 -9.36 -23.98
N ALA A 138 -14.85 -10.06 -25.10
CA ALA A 138 -15.14 -9.54 -26.44
C ALA A 138 -16.61 -9.80 -26.79
N THR A 139 -17.31 -8.76 -27.26
CA THR A 139 -18.71 -8.85 -27.73
C THR A 139 -18.78 -8.49 -29.21
N ASP A 140 -19.60 -9.19 -29.99
CA ASP A 140 -19.74 -8.89 -31.42
C ASP A 140 -20.53 -7.59 -31.67
N VAL A 141 -20.50 -7.06 -32.91
CA VAL A 141 -21.17 -5.78 -33.24
C VAL A 141 -22.69 -5.80 -33.06
N PHE A 142 -23.32 -6.98 -33.11
CA PHE A 142 -24.76 -7.16 -32.89
C PHE A 142 -25.09 -7.51 -31.43
N GLY A 143 -24.08 -7.78 -30.59
CA GLY A 143 -24.25 -8.18 -29.19
C GLY A 143 -24.96 -9.52 -29.00
N LEU A 144 -24.80 -10.44 -29.95
CA LEU A 144 -25.39 -11.78 -29.98
C LEU A 144 -24.48 -12.84 -29.32
N PHE A 145 -23.17 -12.63 -29.34
CA PHE A 145 -22.15 -13.52 -28.80
C PHE A 145 -21.14 -12.77 -27.94
N ASP A 146 -20.72 -13.43 -26.87
CA ASP A 146 -19.61 -13.01 -26.01
C ASP A 146 -18.52 -14.10 -26.01
N ARG A 147 -17.25 -13.68 -26.06
CA ARG A 147 -16.09 -14.54 -25.85
C ARG A 147 -15.28 -13.97 -24.71
N GLU A 148 -15.20 -14.72 -23.62
CA GLU A 148 -14.42 -14.35 -22.44
C GLU A 148 -13.09 -15.10 -22.44
N VAL A 149 -12.02 -14.37 -22.12
CA VAL A 149 -10.68 -14.91 -21.87
C VAL A 149 -10.26 -14.46 -20.48
N VAL A 150 -9.83 -15.41 -19.65
CA VAL A 150 -9.21 -15.14 -18.35
C VAL A 150 -7.71 -15.18 -18.52
N VAL A 151 -7.03 -14.12 -18.10
CA VAL A 151 -5.57 -14.02 -18.07
C VAL A 151 -5.14 -14.12 -16.61
N ASP A 152 -4.55 -15.27 -16.27
CA ASP A 152 -4.17 -15.66 -14.90
C ASP A 152 -2.95 -14.93 -14.34
N ASP A 153 -2.42 -13.94 -15.06
CA ASP A 153 -1.33 -13.08 -14.59
C ASP A 153 -1.80 -12.19 -13.42
N THR A 154 -1.00 -12.11 -12.36
CA THR A 154 -1.33 -11.33 -11.16
C THR A 154 -0.13 -10.55 -10.65
N ASP A 155 -0.37 -9.34 -10.15
CA ASP A 155 0.62 -8.50 -9.49
C ASP A 155 0.35 -8.37 -7.99
N ALA A 156 1.39 -7.97 -7.26
CA ALA A 156 1.31 -7.70 -5.84
C ALA A 156 1.73 -6.26 -5.51
N VAL A 157 1.05 -5.66 -4.54
CA VAL A 157 1.39 -4.35 -3.99
C VAL A 157 1.28 -4.35 -2.46
N THR A 158 2.05 -3.52 -1.77
CA THR A 158 2.00 -3.43 -0.31
C THR A 158 1.24 -2.19 0.11
N ALA A 159 0.12 -2.41 0.83
CA ALA A 159 -0.62 -1.36 1.50
C ALA A 159 -0.08 -1.17 2.92
N TYR A 160 0.47 0.00 3.21
CA TYR A 160 1.03 0.37 4.51
C TYR A 160 -0.06 0.84 5.48
N PRO A 161 0.10 0.61 6.80
CA PRO A 161 -0.83 1.14 7.79
C PRO A 161 -0.84 2.67 7.79
N VAL A 162 -1.98 3.27 8.13
CA VAL A 162 -2.08 4.73 8.30
C VAL A 162 -1.10 5.17 9.39
N CYS A 163 -0.27 6.15 9.06
CA CYS A 163 0.72 6.71 10.00
C CYS A 163 0.29 8.10 10.45
N HIS A 164 0.52 8.41 11.72
CA HIS A 164 0.11 9.68 12.33
C HIS A 164 1.31 10.41 12.91
N PRO A 165 1.29 11.75 12.94
CA PRO A 165 2.33 12.53 13.59
C PRO A 165 2.46 12.17 15.08
N ILE A 166 3.70 12.02 15.55
CA ILE A 166 4.01 11.82 16.97
C ILE A 166 4.60 13.12 17.54
N PRO A 167 4.06 13.66 18.66
CA PRO A 167 4.57 14.89 19.24
C PRO A 167 6.06 14.86 19.56
N GLY A 168 6.79 15.91 19.19
CA GLY A 168 8.23 16.03 19.43
C GLY A 168 8.65 15.86 20.91
N ARG A 169 7.81 16.31 21.86
CA ARG A 169 8.03 16.12 23.30
C ARG A 169 8.13 14.64 23.68
N PHE A 170 7.22 13.81 23.14
CA PHE A 170 7.18 12.38 23.43
C PHE A 170 8.40 11.68 22.84
N ARG A 171 8.76 12.02 21.58
CA ARG A 171 9.95 11.46 20.92
C ARG A 171 11.23 11.79 21.69
N ARG A 172 11.40 13.05 22.10
CA ARG A 172 12.57 13.52 22.86
C ARG A 172 12.78 12.77 24.16
N GLU A 173 11.70 12.46 24.89
CA GLU A 173 11.80 11.70 26.15
C GLU A 173 12.44 10.32 25.92
N LEU A 174 12.15 9.66 24.80
CA LEU A 174 12.63 8.30 24.50
C LEU A 174 14.14 8.22 24.30
N TYR A 175 14.72 9.13 23.51
CA TYR A 175 16.16 9.15 23.27
C TYR A 175 16.94 10.06 24.23
N ALA A 176 16.27 10.91 25.01
CA ALA A 176 16.90 11.64 26.12
C ALA A 176 17.04 10.76 27.37
N ALA A 177 16.11 9.82 27.61
CA ALA A 177 16.22 8.85 28.69
C ALA A 177 17.42 7.91 28.52
N ASP A 178 17.79 7.60 27.28
CA ASP A 178 18.98 6.83 26.95
C ASP A 178 20.27 7.53 27.42
N ALA A 179 20.35 8.86 27.31
CA ALA A 179 21.49 9.62 27.84
C ALA A 179 21.63 9.50 29.38
N VAL A 180 20.54 9.24 30.10
CA VAL A 180 20.51 9.11 31.57
C VAL A 180 20.65 7.65 32.02
N GLY A 181 20.06 6.69 31.29
CA GLY A 181 20.17 5.25 31.52
C GLY A 181 21.57 4.68 31.25
N VAL A 182 22.31 5.28 30.31
CA VAL A 182 23.72 4.97 29.98
C VAL A 182 24.65 5.07 31.19
N SER A 183 24.34 5.93 32.18
CA SER A 183 25.11 6.00 33.42
C SER A 183 24.96 4.74 34.28
N ARG A 184 23.78 4.11 34.26
CA ARG A 184 23.45 2.96 35.11
C ARG A 184 23.74 1.60 34.47
N ARG A 185 23.68 1.49 33.13
CA ARG A 185 23.82 0.21 32.41
C ARG A 185 25.23 -0.04 31.84
N ARG A 186 26.21 0.79 32.22
CA ARG A 186 27.63 0.67 31.83
C ARG A 186 28.35 -0.53 32.45
N GLU A 187 27.63 -1.41 33.12
CA GLU A 187 28.17 -2.45 34.00
C GLU A 187 28.42 -3.79 33.28
N GLU A 188 27.84 -4.04 32.09
CA GLU A 188 28.01 -5.30 31.38
C GLU A 188 29.15 -5.24 30.35
N PHE A 189 30.27 -5.88 30.71
CA PHE A 189 31.42 -6.10 29.82
C PHE A 189 31.02 -7.00 28.65
N ASP A 190 31.25 -6.55 27.41
CA ASP A 190 30.94 -7.28 26.18
C ASP A 190 32.20 -7.93 25.61
N ARG A 191 33.24 -7.14 25.29
CA ARG A 191 34.49 -7.65 24.70
C ARG A 191 35.69 -6.73 24.97
N LEU A 192 36.89 -7.23 24.68
CA LEU A 192 38.12 -6.42 24.67
C LEU A 192 38.43 -5.99 23.24
N ARG A 193 38.69 -4.70 23.03
CA ARG A 193 39.23 -4.18 21.76
C ARG A 193 40.51 -3.39 21.97
N GLU A 194 41.25 -3.20 20.88
CA GLU A 194 42.40 -2.29 20.86
C GLU A 194 41.98 -0.85 21.15
N TYR A 195 42.82 -0.15 21.93
CA TYR A 195 42.63 1.25 22.28
C TYR A 195 42.66 2.15 21.03
N ALA A 196 41.64 3.00 20.89
CA ALA A 196 41.61 4.07 19.92
C ALA A 196 41.80 5.42 20.63
N ARG A 197 42.46 6.36 19.94
CA ARG A 197 42.66 7.72 20.45
C ARG A 197 41.30 8.38 20.71
N GLY A 198 40.99 8.62 21.97
CA GLY A 198 39.69 9.13 22.43
C GLY A 198 39.00 8.24 23.45
N ASP A 199 39.47 7.00 23.61
CA ASP A 199 38.96 6.09 24.65
C ASP A 199 39.37 6.56 26.04
N ALA A 200 38.45 6.43 27.00
CA ALA A 200 38.70 6.86 28.36
C ALA A 200 39.69 5.89 29.05
N LEU A 201 40.74 6.45 29.66
CA LEU A 201 41.79 5.66 30.31
C LEU A 201 41.29 4.76 31.46
N ARG A 202 40.12 5.08 32.04
CA ARG A 202 39.46 4.26 33.07
C ARG A 202 38.94 2.92 32.54
N ASP A 203 38.73 2.82 31.23
CA ASP A 203 38.16 1.63 30.59
C ASP A 203 39.27 0.68 30.11
N VAL A 204 40.54 1.03 30.32
CA VAL A 204 41.70 0.19 29.97
C VAL A 204 41.75 -1.06 30.85
N HIS A 205 41.85 -2.22 30.21
CA HIS A 205 41.98 -3.50 30.91
C HIS A 205 43.45 -3.79 31.24
N TRP A 206 43.97 -3.12 32.28
CA TRP A 206 45.37 -3.22 32.71
C TRP A 206 45.93 -4.66 32.82
N PRO A 207 45.19 -5.66 33.32
CA PRO A 207 45.70 -7.03 33.37
C PRO A 207 45.96 -7.69 32.01
N THR A 208 45.26 -7.24 30.95
CA THR A 208 45.45 -7.76 29.58
C THR A 208 46.47 -6.92 28.85
N THR A 209 46.46 -5.59 29.04
CA THR A 209 47.51 -4.67 28.58
C THR A 209 48.87 -5.00 29.19
N ALA A 210 48.95 -5.55 30.41
CA ALA A 210 50.22 -5.96 31.01
C ALA A 210 50.78 -7.27 30.41
N LYS A 211 49.94 -8.04 29.69
CA LYS A 211 50.30 -9.32 29.08
C LYS A 211 50.49 -9.24 27.56
N ARG A 212 50.13 -8.11 26.95
CA ARG A 212 50.23 -7.84 25.50
C ARG A 212 50.95 -6.51 25.30
N ASP A 213 51.71 -6.34 24.24
CA ASP A 213 52.34 -5.05 23.89
C ASP A 213 51.33 -4.00 23.34
N GLU A 214 50.04 -4.19 23.58
CA GLU A 214 48.95 -3.37 23.04
C GLU A 214 47.95 -3.01 24.15
N ILE A 215 47.57 -1.73 24.21
CA ILE A 215 46.57 -1.23 25.16
C ILE A 215 45.20 -1.72 24.70
N VAL A 216 44.54 -2.49 25.56
CA VAL A 216 43.18 -2.96 25.31
C VAL A 216 42.18 -2.30 26.25
N VAL A 217 41.00 -2.01 25.73
CA VAL A 217 39.90 -1.32 26.42
C VAL A 217 38.73 -2.30 26.55
N LYS A 218 38.07 -2.28 27.70
CA LYS A 218 36.78 -2.95 27.92
C LYS A 218 35.72 -2.23 27.09
N GLU A 219 35.14 -2.93 26.14
CA GLU A 219 33.94 -2.49 25.41
C GLU A 219 32.72 -3.04 26.15
N PHE A 220 31.78 -2.16 26.50
CA PHE A 220 30.57 -2.52 27.24
C PHE A 220 29.38 -2.67 26.29
N ALA A 221 28.43 -3.56 26.59
CA ALA A 221 27.26 -3.82 25.74
C ALA A 221 26.36 -2.59 25.53
N ALA A 222 26.42 -1.62 26.44
CA ALA A 222 25.74 -0.32 26.32
C ALA A 222 26.37 0.60 25.24
N GLU A 223 27.64 0.41 24.89
CA GLU A 223 28.33 1.23 23.89
C GLU A 223 27.85 0.90 22.45
N THR A 224 27.47 -0.35 22.18
CA THR A 224 26.97 -0.83 20.88
C THR A 224 25.50 -0.41 20.63
N ARG A 225 24.71 -0.18 21.69
CA ARG A 225 23.32 0.31 21.62
C ARG A 225 23.19 1.82 21.50
N ARG A 226 24.30 2.57 21.48
CA ARG A 226 24.31 4.04 21.49
C ARG A 226 23.32 4.64 20.47
N GLY A 227 22.33 5.38 21.00
CA GLY A 227 21.43 6.22 20.23
C GLY A 227 20.34 5.46 19.46
N ARG A 228 20.04 4.22 19.83
CA ARG A 228 18.99 3.41 19.20
C ARG A 228 17.84 3.18 20.17
N VAL A 229 16.62 3.31 19.69
CA VAL A 229 15.40 3.02 20.48
C VAL A 229 14.82 1.68 20.06
N SER A 230 14.59 0.80 21.04
CA SER A 230 13.90 -0.49 20.84
C SER A 230 12.38 -0.34 21.06
N ILE A 231 11.61 -0.85 20.10
CA ILE A 231 10.14 -0.84 20.09
C ILE A 231 9.68 -2.29 19.98
N ALA A 232 8.97 -2.78 20.99
CA ALA A 232 8.28 -4.07 20.93
C ALA A 232 6.77 -3.83 20.90
N GLY A 233 6.07 -4.44 19.95
CA GLY A 233 4.65 -4.24 19.80
C GLY A 233 3.88 -5.54 19.88
N GLU A 234 2.80 -5.57 20.67
CA GLU A 234 1.96 -6.75 20.83
C GLU A 234 0.46 -6.38 20.91
N THR A 235 -0.39 -7.39 20.71
CA THR A 235 -1.83 -7.25 20.92
C THR A 235 -2.24 -7.90 22.25
N ALA A 236 -2.96 -7.17 23.10
CA ALA A 236 -3.43 -7.68 24.39
C ALA A 236 -4.46 -8.83 24.28
N ARG A 237 -5.14 -8.94 23.13
CA ARG A 237 -6.04 -10.05 22.79
C ARG A 237 -5.68 -10.59 21.41
N GLU A 238 -5.57 -11.91 21.29
CA GLU A 238 -5.02 -12.62 20.10
C GLU A 238 -5.79 -12.42 18.78
N ARG A 239 -6.86 -11.61 18.73
CA ARG A 239 -7.69 -11.43 17.52
C ARG A 239 -8.02 -10.00 17.16
N GLU A 240 -7.65 -9.01 17.98
CA GLU A 240 -8.08 -7.62 17.80
C GLU A 240 -6.89 -6.66 17.92
N GLY A 241 -7.03 -5.46 17.36
CA GLY A 241 -6.04 -4.38 17.52
C GLY A 241 -4.81 -4.45 16.60
N ALA A 242 -4.70 -5.43 15.70
CA ALA A 242 -3.54 -5.55 14.80
C ALA A 242 -3.35 -4.30 13.92
N ASP A 243 -4.44 -3.67 13.47
CA ASP A 243 -4.40 -2.43 12.69
C ASP A 243 -3.90 -1.23 13.51
N ALA A 244 -4.38 -1.12 14.75
CA ALA A 244 -3.95 -0.10 15.69
C ALA A 244 -2.47 -0.31 16.09
N LEU A 245 -2.04 -1.56 16.28
CA LEU A 245 -0.66 -1.92 16.55
C LEU A 245 0.25 -1.49 15.40
N ALA A 246 -0.07 -1.91 14.18
CA ALA A 246 0.71 -1.59 12.99
C ALA A 246 0.81 -0.07 12.77
N SER A 247 -0.31 0.65 12.92
CA SER A 247 -0.36 2.11 12.82
C SER A 247 0.52 2.78 13.87
N ALA A 248 0.37 2.40 15.15
CA ALA A 248 1.13 3.00 16.25
C ALA A 248 2.63 2.72 16.14
N ALA A 249 3.00 1.45 15.95
CA ALA A 249 4.40 1.05 15.82
C ALA A 249 5.08 1.72 14.62
N ALA A 250 4.43 1.74 13.44
CA ALA A 250 4.97 2.42 12.26
C ALA A 250 5.08 3.93 12.49
N SER A 251 4.07 4.57 13.09
CA SER A 251 4.08 6.01 13.37
C SER A 251 5.25 6.39 14.27
N LEU A 252 5.47 5.66 15.37
CA LEU A 252 6.56 5.92 16.29
C LEU A 252 7.93 5.66 15.66
N ALA A 253 8.10 4.50 15.02
CA ALA A 253 9.36 4.12 14.39
C ALA A 253 9.76 5.12 13.28
N LEU A 254 8.82 5.50 12.40
CA LEU A 254 9.08 6.51 11.37
C LEU A 254 9.42 7.86 11.98
N ALA A 255 8.71 8.29 13.01
CA ALA A 255 8.97 9.58 13.62
C ALA A 255 10.33 9.64 14.33
N LEU A 256 10.86 8.51 14.83
CA LEU A 256 12.21 8.42 15.37
C LEU A 256 13.28 8.38 14.25
N LEU A 257 13.02 7.64 13.17
CA LEU A 257 13.90 7.63 12.00
C LEU A 257 14.02 9.01 11.35
N ASP A 258 12.92 9.76 11.29
CA ASP A 258 12.88 11.14 10.79
C ASP A 258 13.67 12.09 11.71
N ASP A 259 13.80 11.77 13.01
CA ASP A 259 14.68 12.48 13.97
C ASP A 259 16.15 12.00 13.91
N GLY A 260 16.49 11.07 13.02
CA GLY A 260 17.84 10.54 12.87
C GLY A 260 18.21 9.47 13.90
N VAL A 261 17.23 8.90 14.60
CA VAL A 261 17.42 7.87 15.63
C VAL A 261 17.23 6.48 15.00
N PRO A 262 18.25 5.60 15.01
CA PRO A 262 18.08 4.19 14.67
C PRO A 262 17.00 3.51 15.52
N VAL A 263 16.29 2.53 14.94
CA VAL A 263 15.19 1.83 15.60
C VAL A 263 15.36 0.31 15.47
N ASP A 264 15.18 -0.41 16.56
CA ASP A 264 14.89 -1.85 16.54
C ASP A 264 13.40 -2.04 16.73
N LEU A 265 12.71 -2.56 15.71
CA LEU A 265 11.28 -2.79 15.75
C LEU A 265 11.00 -4.29 15.79
N THR A 266 10.31 -4.75 16.82
CA THR A 266 9.83 -6.13 16.94
C THR A 266 8.32 -6.15 16.99
N LEU A 267 7.70 -6.88 16.07
CA LEU A 267 6.27 -7.10 15.95
C LEU A 267 5.98 -8.60 15.83
N PRO A 268 4.72 -9.06 15.94
CA PRO A 268 4.37 -10.47 15.80
C PRO A 268 4.83 -11.12 14.50
N ALA A 269 4.96 -10.35 13.41
CA ALA A 269 5.45 -10.86 12.13
C ALA A 269 6.97 -10.98 12.03
N GLY A 270 7.74 -10.44 12.99
CA GLY A 270 9.20 -10.49 13.00
C GLY A 270 9.86 -9.24 13.59
N SER A 271 11.19 -9.18 13.51
CA SER A 271 11.99 -8.04 13.97
C SER A 271 12.85 -7.46 12.86
N VAL A 272 13.06 -6.15 12.89
CA VAL A 272 13.95 -5.42 11.98
C VAL A 272 14.78 -4.40 12.75
N SER A 273 16.09 -4.35 12.44
CA SER A 273 17.00 -3.35 12.96
C SER A 273 17.35 -2.36 11.85
N VAL A 274 16.87 -1.12 11.96
CA VAL A 274 16.93 -0.12 10.89
C VAL A 274 17.70 1.13 11.29
N ARG A 275 18.32 1.77 10.29
CA ARG A 275 18.97 3.08 10.41
C ARG A 275 18.17 4.14 9.66
N PRO A 276 18.31 5.44 10.00
CA PRO A 276 17.67 6.53 9.27
C PRO A 276 17.95 6.48 7.77
N GLY A 277 16.92 6.71 6.97
CA GLY A 277 16.98 6.74 5.51
C GLY A 277 15.85 5.97 4.83
N PRO A 278 15.76 6.04 3.48
CA PRO A 278 14.63 5.49 2.73
C PRO A 278 14.44 3.97 2.91
N GLN A 279 15.54 3.21 2.97
CA GLN A 279 15.52 1.76 3.16
C GLN A 279 15.00 1.38 4.55
N GLY A 280 15.42 2.09 5.60
CA GLY A 280 14.94 1.88 6.97
C GLY A 280 13.45 2.18 7.12
N ARG A 281 12.99 3.29 6.53
CA ARG A 281 11.56 3.65 6.50
C ARG A 281 10.73 2.56 5.81
N ARG A 282 11.18 2.08 4.64
CA ARG A 282 10.53 1.01 3.89
C ARG A 282 10.45 -0.29 4.69
N ALA A 283 11.54 -0.72 5.32
CA ALA A 283 11.55 -1.96 6.11
C ALA A 283 10.60 -1.93 7.31
N VAL A 284 10.49 -0.79 8.00
CA VAL A 284 9.49 -0.58 9.08
C VAL A 284 8.07 -0.70 8.55
N LEU A 285 7.78 -0.03 7.43
CA LEU A 285 6.47 -0.04 6.80
C LEU A 285 6.06 -1.42 6.29
N GLU A 286 6.99 -2.16 5.68
CA GLU A 286 6.77 -3.53 5.20
C GLU A 286 6.47 -4.49 6.36
N LEU A 287 7.24 -4.42 7.45
CA LEU A 287 6.99 -5.24 8.64
C LEU A 287 5.62 -4.92 9.26
N ALA A 288 5.29 -3.63 9.42
CA ALA A 288 4.01 -3.20 9.99
C ALA A 288 2.82 -3.58 9.08
N ALA A 289 3.00 -3.57 7.76
CA ALA A 289 1.96 -3.96 6.81
C ALA A 289 1.56 -5.44 6.98
N VAL A 290 2.52 -6.33 7.19
CA VAL A 290 2.26 -7.79 7.30
C VAL A 290 1.99 -8.26 8.73
N THR A 291 2.08 -7.38 9.72
CA THR A 291 1.90 -7.72 11.14
C THR A 291 0.46 -8.14 11.45
N GLY A 292 0.29 -9.37 11.94
CA GLY A 292 -0.99 -9.86 12.48
C GLY A 292 -1.14 -9.59 13.98
N PRO A 293 -2.24 -10.04 14.60
CA PRO A 293 -2.33 -10.10 16.06
C PRO A 293 -1.32 -11.11 16.61
N GLY A 294 -0.80 -10.86 17.81
CA GLY A 294 0.13 -11.74 18.50
C GLY A 294 0.81 -11.06 19.68
N ALA A 295 1.36 -11.89 20.57
CA ALA A 295 2.23 -11.47 21.65
C ALA A 295 3.69 -11.49 21.18
N VAL A 296 4.54 -10.68 21.81
CA VAL A 296 5.97 -10.69 21.54
C VAL A 296 6.72 -10.81 22.85
N ALA A 297 7.53 -11.86 22.98
CA ALA A 297 8.40 -12.05 24.13
C ALA A 297 9.69 -11.23 23.94
N VAL A 298 9.66 -9.94 24.28
CA VAL A 298 10.86 -9.11 24.43
C VAL A 298 10.94 -8.65 25.86
N ASP A 299 12.02 -9.04 26.54
CA ASP A 299 12.38 -8.46 27.83
C ASP A 299 13.05 -7.09 27.59
N ASP A 300 12.59 -6.06 28.31
CA ASP A 300 13.21 -4.71 28.37
C ASP A 300 13.24 -3.88 27.07
N ALA A 301 12.13 -3.80 26.33
CA ALA A 301 11.99 -2.80 25.27
C ALA A 301 11.88 -1.36 25.85
N ASP A 302 12.51 -0.38 25.18
CA ASP A 302 12.43 1.03 25.61
C ASP A 302 11.01 1.57 25.48
N VAL A 303 10.28 1.08 24.46
CA VAL A 303 8.86 1.32 24.24
C VAL A 303 8.13 0.03 23.93
N GLU A 304 7.11 -0.26 24.72
CA GLU A 304 6.13 -1.31 24.41
C GLU A 304 4.88 -0.68 23.79
N VAL A 305 4.44 -1.20 22.65
CA VAL A 305 3.19 -0.83 21.99
C VAL A 305 2.17 -1.91 22.26
N ILE A 306 1.09 -1.59 22.97
CA ILE A 306 0.02 -2.54 23.24
C ILE A 306 -1.25 -2.07 22.59
N ALA A 307 -1.78 -2.90 21.69
CA ALA A 307 -3.04 -2.65 21.03
C ALA A 307 -4.13 -3.64 21.46
N ASP A 308 -5.36 -3.15 21.45
CA ASP A 308 -6.59 -3.91 21.64
C ASP A 308 -7.68 -3.38 20.69
N GLY A 309 -8.93 -3.81 20.89
CA GLY A 309 -10.07 -3.34 20.08
C GLY A 309 -10.39 -1.85 20.27
N ASP A 310 -9.94 -1.23 21.37
CA ASP A 310 -10.24 0.17 21.69
C ASP A 310 -9.16 1.12 21.15
N GLY A 311 -7.96 0.62 20.85
CA GLY A 311 -6.89 1.39 20.23
C GLY A 311 -5.50 0.86 20.57
N ALA A 312 -4.50 1.75 20.51
CA ALA A 312 -3.12 1.44 20.87
C ALA A 312 -2.60 2.38 21.96
N ARG A 313 -1.71 1.87 22.81
CA ARG A 313 -1.07 2.60 23.90
C ARG A 313 0.43 2.35 23.88
N TYR A 314 1.22 3.41 24.09
CA TYR A 314 2.66 3.30 24.30
C TYR A 314 2.95 3.19 25.79
N ARG A 315 3.76 2.22 26.19
CA ARG A 315 4.28 2.10 27.55
C ARG A 315 5.79 2.33 27.53
N THR A 316 6.24 3.28 28.35
CA THR A 316 7.66 3.62 28.50
C THR A 316 7.95 4.04 29.93
N GLY A 317 9.00 3.49 30.55
CA GLY A 317 9.45 3.87 31.90
C GLY A 317 8.35 3.84 32.98
N GLY A 318 7.38 2.92 32.89
CA GLY A 318 6.24 2.80 33.81
C GLY A 318 5.06 3.75 33.52
N ARG A 319 5.14 4.59 32.49
CA ARG A 319 4.04 5.46 32.04
C ARG A 319 3.34 4.81 30.85
N THR A 320 2.03 4.93 30.79
CA THR A 320 1.22 4.50 29.65
C THR A 320 0.55 5.72 29.04
N VAL A 321 0.68 5.89 27.72
CA VAL A 321 0.10 7.01 26.97
C VAL A 321 -0.73 6.45 25.81
N ALA A 322 -1.99 6.86 25.71
CA ALA A 322 -2.83 6.46 24.58
C ALA A 322 -2.39 7.17 23.30
N VAL A 323 -2.39 6.44 22.18
CA VAL A 323 -2.00 6.97 20.87
C VAL A 323 -2.94 8.09 20.44
N ASP A 324 -4.23 7.98 20.74
CA ASP A 324 -5.22 9.00 20.36
C ASP A 324 -5.05 10.32 21.13
N ASP A 325 -4.67 10.27 22.41
CA ASP A 325 -4.33 11.47 23.18
C ASP A 325 -3.11 12.20 22.58
N LEU A 326 -2.11 11.43 22.13
CA LEU A 326 -0.94 11.98 21.45
C LEU A 326 -1.32 12.63 20.12
N ARG A 327 -2.19 11.99 19.33
CA ARG A 327 -2.71 12.53 18.07
C ARG A 327 -3.46 13.83 18.28
N ALA A 328 -4.38 13.89 19.25
CA ALA A 328 -5.13 15.09 19.58
C ALA A 328 -4.19 16.27 19.94
N SER A 329 -3.16 16.00 20.74
CA SER A 329 -2.17 17.01 21.12
C SER A 329 -1.23 17.46 19.99
N ALA A 330 -1.10 16.67 18.92
CA ALA A 330 -0.30 17.03 17.75
C ALA A 330 -1.07 17.97 16.81
N GLY A 331 -2.38 17.81 16.71
CA GLY A 331 -3.24 18.67 15.89
C GLY A 331 -3.38 20.10 16.42
N ASP A 332 -3.43 20.26 17.74
CA ASP A 332 -3.63 21.56 18.40
C ASP A 332 -2.38 22.47 18.34
N GLY A 333 -1.19 21.90 18.09
CA GLY A 333 0.06 22.65 17.90
C GLY A 333 0.22 23.28 16.51
N GLY A 334 -0.68 22.98 15.56
CA GLY A 334 -0.61 23.45 14.17
C GLY A 334 -1.45 24.70 13.86
N SER A 335 -2.40 25.09 14.71
CA SER A 335 -3.32 26.21 14.44
C SER A 335 -2.94 27.53 15.13
N GLY A 336 -1.71 27.64 15.65
CA GLY A 336 -1.24 28.80 16.43
C GLY A 336 -0.36 29.81 15.68
N ALA A 337 -0.43 29.87 14.35
CA ALA A 337 0.37 30.83 13.57
C ALA A 337 -0.28 31.29 12.25
N GLU A 338 -1.60 31.46 12.21
CA GLU A 338 -2.22 32.38 11.24
C GLU A 338 -2.35 33.75 11.91
N ARG A 339 -1.26 34.53 11.89
CA ARG A 339 -1.42 35.98 11.93
C ARG A 339 -2.12 36.35 10.63
N SER A 340 -3.42 36.69 10.74
CA SER A 340 -4.16 37.38 9.69
C SER A 340 -3.28 38.47 9.07
N PRO A 341 -3.15 38.56 7.74
CA PRO A 341 -2.61 39.75 7.12
C PRO A 341 -3.61 40.88 7.41
N GLU A 342 -3.18 41.78 8.28
CA GLU A 342 -3.79 43.07 8.53
C GLU A 342 -3.93 43.79 7.18
N THR A 343 -5.18 43.98 6.74
CA THR A 343 -5.53 44.76 5.55
C THR A 343 -4.89 46.15 5.68
N PRO A 344 -4.00 46.58 4.76
CA PRO A 344 -3.46 47.92 4.83
C PRO A 344 -4.57 48.92 4.52
N SER A 345 -4.82 49.82 5.48
CA SER A 345 -5.65 51.01 5.32
C SER A 345 -5.21 51.82 4.09
N PRO A 346 -6.14 52.41 3.32
CA PRO A 346 -5.79 53.26 2.20
C PRO A 346 -5.06 54.53 2.69
N PRO A 347 -4.11 55.07 1.89
CA PRO A 347 -3.37 56.27 2.28
C PRO A 347 -4.31 57.50 2.35
N PRO A 348 -4.02 58.46 3.24
CA PRO A 348 -4.78 59.70 3.31
C PRO A 348 -4.55 60.54 2.05
N SER A 349 -5.64 61.09 1.52
CA SER A 349 -5.69 62.05 0.43
C SER A 349 -4.85 63.30 0.75
N GLU A 350 -3.89 63.63 -0.12
CA GLU A 350 -3.12 64.87 -0.06
C GLU A 350 -4.02 66.10 -0.22
N PRO A 351 -3.73 67.22 0.48
CA PRO A 351 -4.45 68.47 0.31
C PRO A 351 -4.02 69.19 -0.98
N GLU A 352 -5.01 69.68 -1.73
CA GLU A 352 -4.82 70.64 -2.83
C GLU A 352 -4.11 71.90 -2.32
N VAL A 353 -2.88 72.12 -2.79
CA VAL A 353 -2.20 73.40 -2.68
C VAL A 353 -2.73 74.30 -3.80
N ASN A 354 -3.65 75.19 -3.44
CA ASN A 354 -3.96 76.38 -4.24
C ASN A 354 -2.81 77.39 -4.04
N GLY A 355 -2.21 77.84 -5.15
CA GLY A 355 -0.94 78.58 -5.15
C GLY A 355 -1.03 80.08 -4.85
N ARG A 356 0.14 80.60 -4.43
CA ARG A 356 0.51 82.00 -4.09
C ARG A 356 -0.01 82.58 -2.79
#